data_AF-A0AA88JUB2-F1
#
_entry.id   AF-A0AA88JUB2-F1
#
_cell.length_a   1.000
_cell.length_b   1.000
_cell.length_c   1.000
_cell.angle_alpha   90.00
_cell.angle_beta   90.00
_cell.angle_gamma   90.00
#
_symmetry.space_group_name_H-M   'P 1'
#
loop_
_entity.id
_entity.type
_entity.pdbx_description
1 polymer ?
#
loop_
_entity_poly.entity_id
_entity_poly.type
_entity_poly.pdbx_seq_one_letter_code
_entity_poly.pdbx_strand_id
1 'polypeptide(L)'
;MKLVDTVEEQSLLEDILETSKRPFPPECAGFDYLLATPFRYGAAYPYGSRFRRAGFTEGVYYAAARVETALAEMAFYRLLFYAESPGTPLPANPAEYSAFAARVATDAALDLTKPELSRNEALWTDLTNYEPCQALAEQAREAKVEAILYRSVRDPAGGMNIAILSPKAFAAKTPVERMSWRIHLSKTGVQALCEFPMRRTGFLASDFANDPRLSGLLG
;
A
#
# COMPACT_ATOMS: atom_id res chain seq x y z
N MET A 1 -15.67 12.21 15.89
CA MET A 1 -16.89 11.59 16.43
C MET A 1 -16.45 10.69 17.58
N LYS A 2 -16.84 11.02 18.82
CA LYS A 2 -16.53 10.23 20.01
C LYS A 2 -17.69 9.24 20.19
N LEU A 3 -17.42 7.94 20.19
CA LEU A 3 -18.46 6.89 20.23
C LEU A 3 -18.80 6.44 21.66
N VAL A 4 -17.94 6.75 22.63
CA VAL A 4 -18.02 6.33 24.04
C VAL A 4 -17.45 7.42 24.94
N ASP A 5 -17.81 7.42 26.22
CA ASP A 5 -17.45 8.50 27.12
C ASP A 5 -16.25 8.25 28.02
N THR A 6 -15.93 6.97 28.27
CA THR A 6 -14.84 6.55 29.16
C THR A 6 -13.84 5.62 28.48
N VAL A 7 -12.69 5.41 29.14
CA VAL A 7 -11.64 4.48 28.68
C VAL A 7 -12.12 3.04 28.80
N GLU A 8 -12.92 2.74 29.81
CA GLU A 8 -13.50 1.42 30.05
C GLU A 8 -14.49 1.06 28.94
N GLU A 9 -15.36 2.01 28.56
CA GLU A 9 -16.28 1.83 27.43
C GLU A 9 -15.53 1.71 26.09
N GLN A 10 -14.45 2.47 25.91
CA GLN A 10 -13.57 2.33 24.74
C GLN A 10 -12.94 0.94 24.67
N SER A 11 -12.47 0.41 25.80
CA SER A 11 -11.88 -0.93 25.88
C SER A 11 -12.93 -2.00 25.55
N LEU A 12 -14.14 -1.89 26.12
CA LEU A 12 -15.23 -2.80 25.81
C LEU A 12 -15.65 -2.74 24.33
N LEU A 13 -15.73 -1.54 23.75
CA LEU A 13 -16.01 -1.37 22.34
C LEU A 13 -14.91 -2.01 21.48
N GLU A 14 -13.64 -1.84 21.83
CA GLU A 14 -12.51 -2.47 21.14
C GLU A 14 -12.56 -4.00 21.23
N ASP A 15 -12.90 -4.56 22.39
CA ASP A 15 -13.07 -6.00 22.59
C ASP A 15 -14.21 -6.55 21.72
N ILE A 16 -15.38 -5.89 21.74
CA ILE A 16 -16.53 -6.25 20.89
C ILE A 16 -16.12 -6.19 19.41
N LEU A 17 -15.47 -5.10 18.99
CA LEU A 17 -15.00 -4.95 17.62
C LEU A 17 -13.99 -6.03 17.25
N GLU A 18 -13.07 -6.42 18.12
CA GLU A 18 -12.11 -7.49 17.84
C GLU A 18 -12.81 -8.83 17.60
N THR A 19 -13.86 -9.17 18.36
CA THR A 19 -14.63 -10.42 18.14
C THR A 19 -15.34 -10.48 16.79
N SER A 20 -15.67 -9.32 16.20
CA SER A 20 -16.32 -9.24 14.88
C SER A 20 -15.35 -9.41 13.72
N LYS A 21 -14.05 -9.25 13.96
CA LYS A 21 -13.04 -9.28 12.90
C LYS A 21 -12.78 -10.74 12.49
N ARG A 22 -12.62 -10.97 11.19
CA ARG A 22 -12.30 -12.29 10.63
C ARG A 22 -11.03 -12.86 11.28
N PRO A 23 -10.90 -14.19 11.47
CA PRO A 23 -9.64 -14.75 11.91
C PRO A 23 -8.54 -14.48 10.88
N PHE A 24 -7.30 -14.38 11.34
CA PHE A 24 -6.16 -14.38 10.42
C PHE A 24 -6.02 -15.74 9.73
N PRO A 25 -5.53 -15.78 8.49
CA PRO A 25 -5.12 -17.04 7.88
C PRO A 25 -4.08 -17.77 8.76
N PRO A 26 -4.10 -19.11 8.86
CA PRO A 26 -3.17 -19.86 9.70
C PRO A 26 -1.69 -19.55 9.42
N GLU A 27 -1.35 -19.27 8.17
CA GLU A 27 0.00 -18.88 7.74
C GLU A 27 0.47 -17.54 8.30
N CYS A 28 -0.44 -16.70 8.82
CA CYS A 28 -0.12 -15.46 9.53
C CYS A 28 0.14 -15.67 11.04
N ALA A 29 0.10 -16.91 11.55
CA ALA A 29 0.26 -17.18 12.97
C ALA A 29 1.59 -16.66 13.55
N GLY A 30 1.48 -15.80 14.56
CA GLY A 30 2.61 -15.21 15.28
C GLY A 30 3.30 -14.04 14.57
N PHE A 31 2.78 -13.58 13.42
CA PHE A 31 3.21 -12.32 12.83
C PHE A 31 2.62 -11.12 13.59
N ASP A 32 3.38 -10.03 13.67
CA ASP A 32 2.90 -8.72 14.10
C ASP A 32 1.73 -8.27 13.21
N TYR A 33 0.75 -7.60 13.81
CA TYR A 33 -0.45 -7.15 13.11
C TYR A 33 -0.12 -6.28 11.88
N LEU A 34 0.99 -5.52 11.89
CA LEU A 34 1.42 -4.71 10.76
C LEU A 34 1.81 -5.54 9.54
N LEU A 35 2.21 -6.81 9.73
CA LEU A 35 2.54 -7.74 8.66
C LEU A 35 1.35 -8.62 8.28
N ALA A 36 0.53 -9.01 9.26
CA ALA A 36 -0.58 -9.94 9.06
C ALA A 36 -1.85 -9.28 8.48
N THR A 37 -2.14 -8.01 8.82
CA THR A 37 -3.41 -7.34 8.51
C THR A 37 -3.77 -7.33 7.01
N PRO A 38 -2.83 -7.12 6.07
CA PRO A 38 -3.15 -7.16 4.64
C PRO A 38 -3.69 -8.50 4.13
N PHE A 39 -3.50 -9.59 4.88
CA PHE A 39 -3.99 -10.94 4.57
C PHE A 39 -5.34 -11.29 5.22
N ARG A 40 -5.86 -10.45 6.13
CA ARG A 40 -7.05 -10.74 6.94
C ARG A 40 -8.38 -10.49 6.23
N TYR A 41 -8.45 -9.45 5.40
CA TYR A 41 -9.71 -8.93 4.85
C TYR A 41 -9.78 -9.07 3.33
N GLY A 42 -11.00 -9.10 2.78
CA GLY A 42 -11.25 -9.03 1.33
C GLY A 42 -10.77 -7.73 0.68
N ALA A 43 -10.75 -7.67 -0.65
CA ALA A 43 -10.42 -6.47 -1.40
C ALA A 43 -11.64 -5.56 -1.56
N ALA A 44 -11.40 -4.25 -1.71
CA ALA A 44 -12.45 -3.29 -2.01
C ALA A 44 -13.19 -3.63 -3.31
N TYR A 45 -14.51 -3.58 -3.26
CA TYR A 45 -15.40 -3.78 -4.41
C TYR A 45 -15.74 -2.42 -5.04
N PRO A 46 -15.80 -2.29 -6.38
CA PRO A 46 -15.75 -3.36 -7.39
C PRO A 46 -14.38 -3.59 -8.06
N TYR A 47 -13.32 -2.82 -7.75
CA TYR A 47 -12.13 -2.75 -8.62
C TYR A 47 -10.90 -3.55 -8.14
N GLY A 48 -10.77 -3.84 -6.84
CA GLY A 48 -9.56 -4.47 -6.30
C GLY A 48 -8.33 -3.54 -6.33
N SER A 49 -7.13 -4.11 -6.46
CA SER A 49 -5.85 -3.39 -6.60
C SER A 49 -4.98 -4.03 -7.69
N ARG A 50 -3.78 -3.49 -7.94
CA ARG A 50 -2.93 -3.87 -9.09
C ARG A 50 -2.73 -5.39 -9.21
N PHE A 51 -2.39 -6.07 -8.12
CA PHE A 51 -2.16 -7.53 -8.08
C PHE A 51 -3.23 -8.27 -7.26
N ARG A 52 -4.42 -7.71 -7.10
CA ARG A 52 -5.50 -8.34 -6.32
C ARG A 52 -6.88 -8.03 -6.88
N ARG A 53 -7.65 -9.06 -7.25
CA ARG A 53 -9.05 -8.89 -7.68
C ARG A 53 -9.95 -8.41 -6.54
N ALA A 54 -11.02 -7.71 -6.93
CA ALA A 54 -12.07 -7.26 -6.03
C ALA A 54 -12.79 -8.42 -5.31
N GLY A 55 -13.45 -8.11 -4.19
CA GLY A 55 -14.27 -9.07 -3.47
C GLY A 55 -13.48 -9.95 -2.50
N PHE A 56 -14.00 -11.14 -2.21
CA PHE A 56 -13.40 -12.02 -1.21
C PHE A 56 -12.29 -12.90 -1.81
N THR A 57 -11.13 -12.27 -2.04
CA THR A 57 -9.92 -12.88 -2.60
C THR A 57 -8.80 -12.90 -1.57
N GLU A 58 -7.74 -13.67 -1.80
CA GLU A 58 -6.56 -13.67 -0.91
C GLU A 58 -5.88 -12.29 -0.83
N GLY A 59 -5.36 -11.95 0.34
CA GLY A 59 -4.72 -10.66 0.59
C GLY A 59 -3.36 -10.48 -0.09
N VAL A 60 -2.98 -9.22 -0.30
CA VAL A 60 -1.68 -8.83 -0.85
C VAL A 60 -1.10 -7.73 0.02
N TYR A 61 0.13 -7.94 0.49
CA TYR A 61 0.89 -6.94 1.21
C TYR A 61 1.73 -6.14 0.22
N TYR A 62 1.47 -4.84 0.13
CA TYR A 62 2.19 -3.92 -0.76
C TYR A 62 3.24 -3.14 0.01
N ALA A 63 4.46 -3.13 -0.51
CA ALA A 63 5.55 -2.31 0.01
C ALA A 63 6.49 -1.87 -1.11
N ALA A 64 7.48 -1.06 -0.73
CA ALA A 64 8.55 -0.64 -1.61
C ALA A 64 9.92 -0.96 -1.00
N ALA A 65 10.91 -1.15 -1.86
CA ALA A 65 12.30 -1.39 -1.46
C ALA A 65 12.93 -0.16 -0.78
N ARG A 66 12.36 1.04 -1.01
CA ARG A 66 12.79 2.30 -0.43
C ARG A 66 11.61 3.08 0.12
N VAL A 67 11.82 3.80 1.22
CA VAL A 67 10.76 4.60 1.87
C VAL A 67 10.26 5.72 0.97
N GLU A 68 11.12 6.29 0.14
CA GLU A 68 10.77 7.36 -0.79
C GLU A 68 9.73 6.88 -1.83
N THR A 69 9.90 5.67 -2.37
CA THR A 69 8.94 5.04 -3.29
C THR A 69 7.61 4.73 -2.58
N ALA A 70 7.64 4.24 -1.34
CA ALA A 70 6.43 4.03 -0.54
C ALA A 70 5.69 5.35 -0.26
N LEU A 71 6.43 6.44 -0.01
CA LEU A 71 5.87 7.77 0.16
C LEU A 71 5.25 8.30 -1.12
N ALA A 72 5.81 8.00 -2.31
CA ALA A 72 5.23 8.39 -3.60
C ALA A 72 3.87 7.70 -3.84
N GLU A 73 3.79 6.38 -3.60
CA GLU A 73 2.53 5.63 -3.68
C GLU A 73 1.48 6.18 -2.70
N MET A 74 1.88 6.41 -1.45
CA MET A 74 1.00 6.98 -0.43
C MET A 74 0.54 8.39 -0.82
N ALA A 75 1.44 9.24 -1.32
CA ALA A 75 1.12 10.59 -1.78
C ALA A 75 0.08 10.56 -2.90
N PHE A 76 0.27 9.70 -3.91
CA PHE A 76 -0.70 9.50 -4.99
C PHE A 76 -2.09 9.14 -4.44
N TYR A 77 -2.20 8.10 -3.61
CA TYR A 77 -3.51 7.67 -3.10
C TYR A 77 -4.16 8.68 -2.16
N ARG A 78 -3.37 9.47 -1.43
CA ARG A 78 -3.92 10.57 -0.62
C ARG A 78 -4.46 11.70 -1.48
N LEU A 79 -3.75 12.11 -2.53
CA LEU A 79 -4.27 13.10 -3.49
C LEU A 79 -5.51 12.57 -4.20
N LEU A 80 -5.51 11.29 -4.59
CA LEU A 80 -6.64 10.64 -5.24
C LEU A 80 -7.89 10.64 -4.35
N PHE A 81 -7.73 10.34 -3.06
CA PHE A 81 -8.84 10.41 -2.10
C PHE A 81 -9.53 11.78 -2.10
N TYR A 82 -8.77 12.88 -2.11
CA TYR A 82 -9.35 14.23 -2.15
C TYR A 82 -9.92 14.59 -3.52
N ALA A 83 -9.31 14.12 -4.61
CA ALA A 83 -9.85 14.30 -5.95
C ALA A 83 -11.20 13.57 -6.14
N GLU A 84 -11.36 12.38 -5.56
CA GLU A 84 -12.57 11.57 -5.59
C GLU A 84 -13.60 11.94 -4.50
N SER A 85 -13.31 12.93 -3.66
CA SER A 85 -14.21 13.41 -2.61
C SER A 85 -14.51 14.92 -2.74
N PRO A 86 -15.27 15.32 -3.78
CA PRO A 86 -15.65 16.72 -3.96
C PRO A 86 -16.31 17.31 -2.71
N GLY A 87 -15.81 18.45 -2.25
CA GLY A 87 -16.31 19.14 -1.05
C GLY A 87 -15.59 18.78 0.26
N THR A 88 -14.74 17.75 0.27
CA THR A 88 -13.88 17.47 1.42
C THR A 88 -12.69 18.44 1.43
N PRO A 89 -12.56 19.31 2.45
CA PRO A 89 -11.44 20.24 2.53
C PRO A 89 -10.12 19.50 2.77
N LEU A 90 -9.05 20.02 2.17
CA LEU A 90 -7.70 19.57 2.49
C LEU A 90 -7.38 19.85 3.97
N PRO A 91 -6.57 18.99 4.62
CA PRO A 91 -6.26 19.14 6.04
C PRO A 91 -5.37 20.37 6.25
N ALA A 92 -5.71 21.20 7.24
CA ALA A 92 -4.91 22.39 7.58
C ALA A 92 -3.57 22.04 8.26
N ASN A 93 -3.50 20.88 8.92
CA ASN A 93 -2.34 20.43 9.66
C ASN A 93 -1.72 19.18 9.00
N PRO A 94 -0.39 18.99 9.11
CA PRO A 94 0.25 17.74 8.72
C PRO A 94 -0.32 16.56 9.53
N ALA A 95 -0.48 15.41 8.86
CA ALA A 95 -0.84 14.17 9.51
C ALA A 95 0.42 13.35 9.84
N GLU A 96 0.37 12.60 10.93
CA GLU A 96 1.45 11.71 11.35
C GLU A 96 1.24 10.30 10.78
N TYR A 97 2.31 9.76 10.21
CA TYR A 97 2.36 8.43 9.63
C TYR A 97 3.56 7.68 10.15
N SER A 98 3.43 6.36 10.30
CA SER A 98 4.53 5.47 10.61
C SER A 98 4.93 4.69 9.36
N ALA A 99 6.15 4.92 8.87
CA ALA A 99 6.78 4.01 7.93
C ALA A 99 7.46 2.89 8.74
N PHE A 100 7.41 1.66 8.23
CA PHE A 100 8.09 0.54 8.87
C PHE A 100 8.67 -0.39 7.81
N ALA A 101 9.79 -1.03 8.15
CA ALA A 101 10.45 -1.99 7.27
C ALA A 101 10.07 -3.41 7.65
N ALA A 102 9.74 -4.23 6.64
CA ALA A 102 9.58 -5.66 6.79
C ALA A 102 10.77 -6.37 6.14
N ARG A 103 11.34 -7.38 6.83
CA ARG A 103 12.38 -8.21 6.24
C ARG A 103 11.74 -9.29 5.39
N VAL A 104 12.07 -9.32 4.11
CA VAL A 104 11.56 -10.28 3.12
C VAL A 104 12.71 -11.13 2.63
N ALA A 105 12.52 -12.45 2.57
CA ALA A 105 13.43 -13.39 1.94
C ALA A 105 12.60 -14.55 1.38
N THR A 106 12.68 -14.76 0.07
CA THR A 106 11.97 -15.83 -0.62
C THR A 106 12.74 -16.22 -1.88
N ASP A 107 12.75 -17.51 -2.17
CA ASP A 107 13.30 -18.05 -3.43
C ASP A 107 12.23 -18.15 -4.53
N ALA A 108 10.97 -17.81 -4.20
CA ALA A 108 9.82 -17.94 -5.08
C ALA A 108 9.22 -16.56 -5.41
N ALA A 109 9.97 -15.75 -6.15
CA ALA A 109 9.53 -14.42 -6.60
C ALA A 109 9.57 -14.26 -8.11
N LEU A 110 8.61 -13.50 -8.66
CA LEU A 110 8.66 -12.98 -10.02
C LEU A 110 9.23 -11.56 -10.00
N ASP A 111 10.19 -11.27 -10.87
CA ASP A 111 10.72 -9.93 -11.06
C ASP A 111 10.34 -9.42 -12.45
N LEU A 112 9.35 -8.52 -12.51
CA LEU A 112 8.80 -8.01 -13.76
C LEU A 112 9.79 -7.11 -14.52
N THR A 113 10.90 -6.72 -13.89
CA THR A 113 11.94 -5.91 -14.51
C THR A 113 12.96 -6.74 -15.30
N LYS A 114 12.93 -8.07 -15.17
CA LYS A 114 13.81 -8.98 -15.92
C LYS A 114 13.37 -9.10 -17.39
N PRO A 115 14.31 -9.32 -18.33
CA PRO A 115 14.04 -9.29 -19.77
C PRO A 115 12.85 -10.13 -20.25
N GLU A 116 12.60 -11.27 -19.61
CA GLU A 116 11.53 -12.20 -19.97
C GLU A 116 10.13 -11.61 -19.72
N LEU A 117 10.02 -10.70 -18.74
CA LEU A 117 8.76 -10.11 -18.29
C LEU A 117 8.67 -8.60 -18.62
N SER A 118 9.81 -7.90 -18.72
CA SER A 118 9.86 -6.48 -19.06
C SER A 118 9.48 -6.19 -20.51
N ARG A 119 9.57 -7.18 -21.41
CA ARG A 119 8.98 -7.07 -22.77
C ARG A 119 7.47 -6.79 -22.77
N ASN A 120 6.80 -7.07 -21.66
CA ASN A 120 5.38 -6.81 -21.44
C ASN A 120 5.14 -5.63 -20.49
N GLU A 121 6.12 -4.71 -20.35
CA GLU A 121 6.07 -3.54 -19.44
C GLU A 121 4.76 -2.77 -19.54
N ALA A 122 4.32 -2.44 -20.76
CA ALA A 122 3.08 -1.71 -20.99
C ALA A 122 1.84 -2.35 -20.32
N LEU A 123 1.80 -3.68 -20.19
CA LEU A 123 0.68 -4.38 -19.55
C LEU A 123 0.69 -4.20 -18.02
N TRP A 124 1.87 -4.29 -17.40
CA TRP A 124 1.96 -4.23 -15.94
C TRP A 124 2.18 -2.82 -15.38
N THR A 125 2.52 -1.85 -16.23
CA THR A 125 2.58 -0.42 -15.90
C THR A 125 1.31 0.36 -16.21
N ASP A 126 0.27 -0.27 -16.77
CA ASP A 126 -0.99 0.43 -17.05
C ASP A 126 -1.53 1.10 -15.77
N LEU A 127 -1.87 2.38 -15.86
CA LEU A 127 -2.19 3.21 -14.71
C LEU A 127 -3.56 2.86 -14.10
N THR A 128 -4.50 2.35 -14.90
CA THR A 128 -5.90 2.16 -14.49
C THR A 128 -6.44 0.77 -14.79
N ASN A 129 -5.94 0.09 -15.82
CA ASN A 129 -6.31 -1.29 -16.12
C ASN A 129 -5.39 -2.27 -15.38
N TYR A 130 -5.93 -2.88 -14.32
CA TYR A 130 -5.19 -3.85 -13.51
C TYR A 130 -5.43 -5.31 -13.93
N GLU A 131 -6.27 -5.57 -14.94
CA GLU A 131 -6.63 -6.94 -15.33
C GLU A 131 -5.38 -7.82 -15.62
N PRO A 132 -4.38 -7.37 -16.40
CA PRO A 132 -3.22 -8.20 -16.69
C PRO A 132 -2.40 -8.55 -15.43
N CYS A 133 -2.23 -7.58 -14.52
CA CYS A 133 -1.54 -7.80 -13.25
C CYS A 133 -2.32 -8.70 -12.29
N GLN A 134 -3.65 -8.58 -12.27
CA GLN A 134 -4.51 -9.43 -11.46
C GLN A 134 -4.47 -10.87 -11.95
N ALA A 135 -4.58 -11.10 -13.27
CA ALA A 135 -4.45 -12.42 -13.89
C ALA A 135 -3.06 -13.03 -13.63
N LEU A 136 -1.99 -12.23 -13.74
CA LEU A 136 -0.64 -12.67 -13.40
C LEU A 136 -0.52 -13.08 -11.93
N ALA A 137 -1.10 -12.32 -11.00
CA ALA A 137 -1.05 -12.63 -9.58
C ALA A 137 -1.80 -13.92 -9.23
N GLU A 138 -2.92 -14.22 -9.91
CA GLU A 138 -3.64 -15.49 -9.76
C GLU A 138 -2.79 -16.67 -10.24
N GLN A 139 -2.20 -16.58 -11.43
CA GLN A 139 -1.29 -17.61 -11.95
C GLN A 139 -0.04 -17.78 -11.08
N ALA A 140 0.50 -16.68 -10.55
CA ALA A 140 1.63 -16.70 -9.63
C ALA A 140 1.29 -17.51 -8.36
N ARG A 141 0.08 -17.32 -7.81
CA ARG A 141 -0.39 -18.10 -6.64
C ARG A 141 -0.54 -19.59 -6.95
N GLU A 142 -1.10 -19.94 -8.12
CA GLU A 142 -1.18 -21.34 -8.56
C GLU A 142 0.22 -21.99 -8.68
N ALA A 143 1.20 -21.22 -9.15
CA ALA A 143 2.60 -21.61 -9.23
C ALA A 143 3.36 -21.53 -7.89
N LYS A 144 2.68 -21.18 -6.79
CA LYS A 144 3.26 -21.01 -5.43
C LYS A 144 4.34 -19.92 -5.35
N VAL A 145 4.28 -18.92 -6.22
CA VAL A 145 5.06 -17.69 -6.10
C VAL A 145 4.56 -16.90 -4.90
N GLU A 146 5.48 -16.40 -4.09
CA GLU A 146 5.19 -15.72 -2.84
C GLU A 146 5.28 -14.19 -2.97
N ALA A 147 5.99 -13.67 -3.98
CA ALA A 147 6.15 -12.24 -4.20
C ALA A 147 6.30 -11.85 -5.68
N ILE A 148 5.90 -10.62 -6.01
CA ILE A 148 6.10 -10.00 -7.32
C ILE A 148 6.83 -8.67 -7.12
N LEU A 149 8.00 -8.51 -7.73
CA LEU A 149 8.78 -7.27 -7.80
C LEU A 149 8.42 -6.51 -9.08
N TYR A 150 8.14 -5.21 -8.97
CA TYR A 150 7.69 -4.40 -10.11
C TYR A 150 8.02 -2.92 -9.92
N ARG A 151 8.22 -2.20 -11.03
CA ARG A 151 8.50 -0.75 -10.99
C ARG A 151 7.26 0.00 -10.53
N SER A 152 7.43 0.91 -9.57
CA SER A 152 6.36 1.85 -9.21
C SER A 152 6.04 2.73 -10.41
N VAL A 153 4.74 2.88 -10.69
CA VAL A 153 4.23 3.82 -11.70
C VAL A 153 3.84 5.17 -11.07
N ARG A 154 4.09 5.34 -9.77
CA ARG A 154 3.79 6.55 -8.98
C ARG A 154 5.03 7.27 -8.51
N ASP A 155 6.10 6.54 -8.23
CA ASP A 155 7.38 7.13 -7.94
C ASP A 155 7.97 7.73 -9.23
N PRO A 156 8.21 9.06 -9.30
CA PRO A 156 8.84 9.69 -10.46
C PRO A 156 10.24 9.16 -10.75
N ALA A 157 10.93 8.62 -9.73
CA ALA A 157 12.22 7.96 -9.90
C ALA A 157 12.11 6.49 -10.36
N GLY A 158 10.88 5.95 -10.46
CA GLY A 158 10.64 4.57 -10.87
C GLY A 158 11.22 3.55 -9.89
N GLY A 159 11.11 3.81 -8.58
CA GLY A 159 11.61 2.90 -7.55
C GLY A 159 10.90 1.55 -7.54
N MET A 160 11.48 0.60 -6.80
CA MET A 160 11.02 -0.78 -6.80
C MET A 160 9.95 -1.04 -5.74
N ASN A 161 8.81 -1.57 -6.19
CA ASN A 161 7.76 -2.10 -5.34
C ASN A 161 7.80 -3.63 -5.26
N ILE A 162 7.18 -4.15 -4.21
CA ILE A 162 6.92 -5.56 -3.99
C ILE A 162 5.45 -5.76 -3.62
N ALA A 163 4.81 -6.73 -4.27
CA ALA A 163 3.52 -7.28 -3.90
C ALA A 163 3.75 -8.67 -3.32
N ILE A 164 3.61 -8.81 -2.00
CA ILE A 164 3.77 -10.07 -1.29
C ILE A 164 2.41 -10.78 -1.29
N LEU A 165 2.37 -11.95 -1.94
CA LEU A 165 1.19 -12.76 -2.13
C LEU A 165 0.96 -13.74 -0.97
N SER A 166 2.04 -14.12 -0.28
CA SER A 166 2.00 -15.02 0.88
C SER A 166 2.84 -14.48 2.04
N PRO A 167 2.37 -14.55 3.29
CA PRO A 167 3.16 -14.15 4.46
C PRO A 167 4.43 -14.99 4.66
N LYS A 168 4.56 -16.13 3.98
CA LYS A 168 5.77 -16.97 3.98
C LYS A 168 7.01 -16.25 3.43
N ALA A 169 6.83 -15.23 2.61
CA ALA A 169 7.95 -14.43 2.10
C ALA A 169 8.64 -13.58 3.19
N PHE A 170 8.01 -13.38 4.35
CA PHE A 170 8.63 -12.61 5.43
C PHE A 170 9.70 -13.44 6.17
N ALA A 171 10.89 -12.87 6.28
CA ALA A 171 12.02 -13.42 7.05
C ALA A 171 12.08 -12.94 8.51
N ALA A 172 11.10 -12.13 8.94
CA ALA A 172 10.94 -11.72 10.33
C ALA A 172 9.45 -11.63 10.67
N LYS A 173 9.10 -12.00 11.90
CA LYS A 173 7.71 -11.95 12.38
C LYS A 173 7.26 -10.55 12.81
N THR A 174 8.19 -9.62 13.01
CA THR A 174 7.94 -8.23 13.39
C THR A 174 8.63 -7.27 12.43
N PRO A 175 8.17 -6.02 12.29
CA PRO A 175 8.92 -4.99 11.59
C PRO A 175 10.33 -4.83 12.17
N VAL A 176 11.30 -4.53 11.31
CA VAL A 176 12.73 -4.41 11.68
C VAL A 176 13.20 -2.97 11.84
N GLU A 177 12.41 -2.01 11.37
CA GLU A 177 12.65 -0.58 11.51
C GLU A 177 11.30 0.16 11.54
N ARG A 178 11.23 1.30 12.23
CA ARG A 178 10.08 2.19 12.24
C ARG A 178 10.56 3.64 12.20
N MET A 179 9.86 4.48 11.45
CA MET A 179 10.12 5.90 11.32
C MET A 179 8.80 6.68 11.38
N SER A 180 8.80 7.77 12.13
CA SER A 180 7.68 8.71 12.17
C SER A 180 7.85 9.78 11.10
N TRP A 181 6.79 9.99 10.31
CA TRP A 181 6.74 10.94 9.22
C TRP A 181 5.58 11.92 9.44
N ARG A 182 5.88 13.22 9.32
CA ARG A 182 4.88 14.28 9.26
C ARG A 182 4.63 14.60 7.80
N ILE A 183 3.39 14.45 7.37
CA ILE A 183 3.01 14.55 5.96
C ILE A 183 1.98 15.66 5.80
N HIS A 184 2.36 16.69 5.05
CA HIS A 184 1.53 17.83 4.74
C HIS A 184 0.99 17.69 3.31
N LEU A 185 -0.33 17.85 3.16
CA LEU A 185 -1.02 17.78 1.88
C LEU A 185 -1.55 19.14 1.48
N SER A 186 -1.39 19.47 0.20
CA SER A 186 -1.84 20.72 -0.39
C SER A 186 -2.32 20.46 -1.82
N LYS A 187 -2.96 21.46 -2.44
CA LYS A 187 -3.35 21.37 -3.87
C LYS A 187 -2.14 21.21 -4.80
N THR A 188 -0.98 21.75 -4.40
CA THR A 188 0.24 21.67 -5.21
C THR A 188 0.98 20.35 -5.06
N GLY A 189 0.65 19.54 -4.04
CA GLY A 189 1.31 18.26 -3.80
C GLY A 189 1.45 17.91 -2.31
N VAL A 190 2.38 16.99 -2.04
CA VAL A 190 2.63 16.40 -0.73
C VAL A 190 4.06 16.68 -0.29
N GLN A 191 4.24 17.05 0.97
CA GLN A 191 5.55 17.20 1.61
C GLN A 191 5.65 16.21 2.77
N ALA A 192 6.76 15.48 2.87
CA ALA A 192 7.00 14.49 3.91
C ALA A 192 8.32 14.78 4.64
N LEU A 193 8.23 14.88 5.97
CA LEU A 193 9.34 15.15 6.86
C LEU A 193 9.49 14.00 7.86
N CYS A 194 10.66 13.41 7.95
CA CYS A 194 11.06 12.53 9.03
C CYS A 194 12.06 13.27 9.92
N GLU A 195 11.87 13.21 11.23
CA GLU A 195 12.77 13.88 12.19
C GLU A 195 14.01 13.02 12.47
N PHE A 196 13.87 11.69 12.54
CA PHE A 196 14.95 10.77 12.88
C PHE A 196 14.93 9.49 12.03
N PRO A 197 15.93 9.27 11.15
CA PRO A 197 16.94 10.25 10.73
C PRO A 197 16.28 11.44 10.00
N MET A 198 16.89 12.63 10.08
CA MET A 198 16.34 13.80 9.40
C MET A 198 16.29 13.57 7.89
N ARG A 199 15.09 13.48 7.34
CA ARG A 199 14.84 13.32 5.90
C ARG A 199 13.69 14.20 5.47
N ARG A 200 13.79 14.71 4.24
CA ARG A 200 12.75 15.54 3.61
C ARG A 200 12.58 15.08 2.18
N THR A 201 11.34 14.85 1.80
CA THR A 201 10.96 14.57 0.42
C THR A 201 9.62 15.22 0.12
N GLY A 202 9.28 15.33 -1.16
CA GLY A 202 8.00 15.87 -1.59
C GLY A 202 7.69 15.46 -3.02
N PHE A 203 6.40 15.49 -3.34
CA PHE A 203 5.87 15.13 -4.64
C PHE A 203 4.88 16.21 -5.05
N LEU A 204 5.07 16.78 -6.23
CA LEU A 204 4.13 17.73 -6.82
C LEU A 204 2.91 16.95 -7.33
N ALA A 205 1.75 17.59 -7.34
CA ALA A 205 0.57 17.00 -7.98
C ALA A 205 0.83 16.69 -9.47
N SER A 206 1.65 17.53 -10.14
CA SER A 206 2.07 17.34 -11.53
C SER A 206 2.94 16.10 -11.75
N ASP A 207 3.62 15.59 -10.72
CA ASP A 207 4.41 14.36 -10.82
C ASP A 207 3.53 13.14 -11.12
N PHE A 208 2.24 13.25 -10.81
CA PHE A 208 1.23 12.22 -11.05
C PHE A 208 0.28 12.54 -12.21
N ALA A 209 0.57 13.59 -13.00
CA ALA A 209 -0.33 14.10 -14.04
C ALA A 209 -0.66 13.10 -15.16
N ASN A 210 0.19 12.09 -15.36
CA ASN A 210 -0.06 11.02 -16.32
C ASN A 210 -1.22 10.12 -15.91
N ASP A 211 -1.64 10.12 -14.63
CA ASP A 211 -2.82 9.38 -14.20
C ASP A 211 -4.11 10.17 -14.41
N PRO A 212 -5.03 9.68 -15.26
CA PRO A 212 -6.25 10.40 -15.57
C PRO A 212 -7.17 10.60 -14.35
N ARG A 213 -7.01 9.81 -13.28
CA ARG A 213 -7.85 9.94 -12.07
C ARG A 213 -7.53 11.16 -11.23
N LEU A 214 -6.35 11.78 -11.43
CA LEU A 214 -6.00 13.04 -10.76
C LEU A 214 -6.29 14.28 -11.59
N SER A 215 -6.89 14.14 -12.78
CA SER A 215 -7.19 15.25 -13.67
C SER A 215 -8.05 16.34 -13.00
N GLY A 216 -9.01 15.96 -12.16
CA GLY A 216 -9.86 16.91 -11.42
C GLY A 216 -9.15 17.71 -10.32
N LEU A 217 -7.95 17.32 -9.91
CA LEU A 217 -7.12 18.08 -8.95
C LEU A 217 -6.16 19.05 -9.65
N LEU A 218 -5.82 18.76 -10.91
CA LEU A 218 -4.84 19.50 -11.72
C LEU A 218 -5.46 20.57 -12.63
N GLY A 219 -6.79 20.56 -12.81
CA GLY A 219 -7.56 21.61 -13.47
C GLY A 219 -8.02 22.70 -12.51
#